data_AF-A0A1G1NMI7-F1
#
_entry.id   AF-A0A1G1NMI7-F1
#
_cell.length_a   1.000
_cell.length_b   1.000
_cell.length_c   1.000
_cell.angle_alpha   90.00
_cell.angle_beta   90.00
_cell.angle_gamma   90.00
#
_symmetry.space_group_name_H-M   'P 1'
#
loop_
_entity.id
_entity.type
_entity.pdbx_description
1 polymer ?
#
loop_
_entity_poly.entity_id
_entity_poly.type
_entity_poly.pdbx_seq_one_letter_code
_entity_poly.pdbx_strand_id
1 'polypeptide(L)'
;MVILYEVVGRGSEILSQKKAGEYLGMIGPLGNGFRIPYPVSRNPILIAGGMGTAPLVFLAEKIVTTSPRHHVTNKPLVLLGAKTKDDILCEKEFKKLGCEVKIATDDDSRGFPGNVTELLRKELSRIPYPVSRIYGCGPAPMLKEISLISRKYHIPAQISLEAHMACGIGACMGCVIKVKSEKRKMPDASRISLAGDFEYRRVCYEGPVFNAQEILW
;
A
#
# COMPACT_ATOMS: atom_id res chain seq x y z
N MET A 1 16.57 -1.97 10.67
CA MET A 1 15.15 -1.58 10.50
C MET A 1 15.12 -0.08 10.23
N VAL A 2 14.32 0.38 9.27
CA VAL A 2 14.16 1.81 8.95
C VAL A 2 12.68 2.15 9.01
N ILE A 3 12.33 3.26 9.65
CA ILE A 3 10.96 3.78 9.73
C ILE A 3 10.99 5.19 9.18
N LEU A 4 10.12 5.46 8.21
CA LEU A 4 9.81 6.81 7.75
C LEU A 4 8.45 7.17 8.34
N TYR A 5 8.34 8.33 8.99
CA TYR A 5 7.08 8.83 9.55
C TYR A 5 6.97 10.35 9.36
N GLU A 6 5.76 10.87 9.43
CA GLU A 6 5.45 12.30 9.39
C GLU A 6 5.16 12.82 10.81
N VAL A 7 5.57 14.06 11.10
CA VAL A 7 5.26 14.72 12.36
C VAL A 7 3.88 15.37 12.27
N VAL A 8 2.87 14.72 12.86
CA VAL A 8 1.45 15.12 12.76
C VAL A 8 0.79 15.40 14.11
N GLY A 9 1.52 15.25 15.21
CA GLY A 9 1.02 15.57 16.56
C GLY A 9 2.04 15.30 17.67
N ARG A 10 1.59 15.46 18.91
CA ARG A 10 2.43 15.41 20.12
C ARG A 10 3.33 14.17 20.20
N GLY A 11 2.79 12.98 19.90
CA GLY A 11 3.56 11.74 19.96
C GLY A 11 4.70 11.68 18.94
N SER A 12 4.42 12.04 17.69
CA SER A 12 5.44 12.08 16.63
C SER A 12 6.45 13.21 16.83
N GLU A 13 6.05 14.32 17.45
CA GLU A 13 6.95 15.42 17.79
C GLU A 13 7.97 15.00 18.84
N ILE A 14 7.51 14.34 19.92
CA ILE A 14 8.40 13.74 20.92
C ILE A 14 9.34 12.72 20.28
N LEU A 15 8.83 11.90 19.35
CA LEU A 15 9.64 10.92 18.63
C LEU A 15 10.71 11.59 17.76
N SER A 16 10.41 12.73 17.12
CA SER A 16 11.35 13.46 16.25
C SER A 16 12.53 14.10 16.98
N GLN A 17 12.41 14.25 18.30
CA GLN A 17 13.49 14.81 19.13
C GLN A 17 14.50 13.75 19.58
N LYS A 18 14.24 12.47 19.33
CA LYS A 18 15.14 11.37 19.71
C LYS A 18 16.47 11.43 18.95
N LYS A 19 17.56 11.12 19.65
CA LYS A 19 18.93 11.20 19.14
C LYS A 19 19.56 9.83 18.97
N ALA A 20 20.61 9.76 18.15
CA ALA A 20 21.41 8.56 17.98
C ALA A 20 21.97 8.08 19.33
N GLY A 21 21.87 6.78 19.58
CA GLY A 21 22.26 6.15 20.85
C GLY A 21 21.16 6.08 21.91
N GLU A 22 20.03 6.78 21.71
CA GLU A 22 18.87 6.63 22.59
C GLU A 22 18.04 5.38 22.27
N TYR A 23 17.38 4.84 23.28
CA TYR A 23 16.55 3.65 23.17
C TYR A 23 15.09 3.99 22.86
N LEU A 24 14.45 3.13 22.07
CA LEU A 24 13.03 3.14 21.76
C LEU A 24 12.44 1.75 22.04
N GLY A 25 11.37 1.71 22.83
CA GLY A 25 10.58 0.49 23.00
C GLY A 25 9.78 0.21 21.73
N MET A 26 9.80 -1.04 21.26
CA MET A 26 9.15 -1.43 20.02
C MET A 26 8.40 -2.74 20.18
N ILE A 27 7.24 -2.83 19.54
CA ILE A 27 6.47 -4.06 19.38
C ILE A 27 6.38 -4.33 17.87
N GLY A 28 6.91 -5.46 17.42
CA GLY A 28 6.84 -5.85 16.02
C GLY A 28 7.71 -7.06 15.66
N PRO A 29 7.60 -7.56 14.41
CA PRO A 29 6.69 -7.08 13.35
C PRO A 29 5.22 -7.41 13.63
N LEU A 30 4.30 -6.61 13.08
CA LEU A 30 2.85 -6.75 13.25
C LEU A 30 2.14 -6.82 11.90
N GLY A 31 0.96 -7.44 11.90
CA GLY A 31 0.09 -7.57 10.73
C GLY A 31 0.63 -8.48 9.61
N ASN A 32 -0.07 -8.43 8.49
CA ASN A 32 0.16 -9.18 7.27
C ASN A 32 0.48 -8.22 6.11
N GLY A 33 1.68 -8.38 5.54
CA GLY A 33 2.16 -7.57 4.44
C GLY A 33 1.69 -8.02 3.06
N PHE A 34 2.19 -7.34 2.03
CA PHE A 34 1.88 -7.65 0.64
C PHE A 34 2.30 -9.06 0.23
N ARG A 35 1.39 -9.75 -0.47
CA ARG A 35 1.61 -11.08 -1.04
C ARG A 35 2.07 -10.97 -2.49
N ILE A 36 3.29 -11.44 -2.75
CA ILE A 36 3.86 -11.54 -4.09
C ILE A 36 3.66 -12.98 -4.58
N PRO A 37 2.89 -13.23 -5.65
CA PRO A 37 2.75 -14.55 -6.23
C PRO A 37 4.00 -14.88 -7.05
N TYR A 38 4.53 -16.08 -6.89
CA TYR A 38 5.70 -16.56 -7.65
C TYR A 38 5.29 -17.67 -8.62
N PRO A 39 5.85 -17.70 -9.84
CA PRO A 39 6.75 -16.69 -10.41
C PRO A 39 6.02 -15.37 -10.74
N VAL A 40 6.73 -14.24 -10.61
CA VAL A 40 6.22 -12.94 -11.08
C VAL A 40 6.28 -12.97 -12.60
N SER A 41 5.14 -13.24 -13.24
CA SER A 41 5.09 -13.44 -14.70
C SER A 41 5.14 -12.13 -15.49
N ARG A 42 4.79 -10.99 -14.88
CA ARG A 42 4.81 -9.65 -15.48
C ARG A 42 5.01 -8.56 -14.43
N ASN A 43 5.52 -7.42 -14.87
CA ASN A 43 5.77 -6.25 -14.04
C ASN A 43 4.47 -5.75 -13.37
N PRO A 44 4.44 -5.65 -12.02
CA PRO A 44 3.32 -5.05 -11.31
C PRO A 44 3.41 -3.52 -11.34
N ILE A 45 2.30 -2.86 -10.99
CA ILE A 45 2.27 -1.42 -10.72
C ILE A 45 2.25 -1.21 -9.21
N LEU A 46 3.17 -0.39 -8.72
CA LEU A 46 3.16 0.15 -7.36
C LEU A 46 2.61 1.58 -7.42
N ILE A 47 1.64 1.91 -6.59
CA ILE A 47 1.04 3.25 -6.55
C ILE A 47 1.01 3.76 -5.11
N ALA A 48 1.72 4.85 -4.87
CA ALA A 48 1.83 5.46 -3.55
C ALA A 48 1.30 6.88 -3.52
N GLY A 49 0.76 7.28 -2.37
CA GLY A 49 0.44 8.67 -2.06
C GLY A 49 1.04 9.06 -0.71
N GLY A 50 1.82 10.13 -0.67
CA GLY A 50 2.48 10.63 0.55
C GLY A 50 3.32 9.55 1.27
N MET A 51 3.12 9.41 2.58
CA MET A 51 3.84 8.46 3.44
C MET A 51 3.68 6.99 3.06
N GLY A 52 2.60 6.64 2.33
CA GLY A 52 2.38 5.29 1.81
C GLY A 52 3.48 4.81 0.84
N THR A 53 4.37 5.72 0.42
CA THR A 53 5.54 5.40 -0.38
C THR A 53 6.54 4.49 0.34
N ALA A 54 6.75 4.68 1.65
CA ALA A 54 7.74 3.95 2.42
C ALA A 54 7.58 2.42 2.39
N PRO A 55 6.41 1.82 2.67
CA PRO A 55 6.24 0.37 2.57
C PRO A 55 6.41 -0.17 1.15
N LEU A 56 6.10 0.64 0.12
CA LEU A 56 6.24 0.21 -1.28
C LEU A 56 7.69 0.13 -1.75
N VAL A 57 8.63 0.88 -1.15
CA VAL A 57 10.07 0.73 -1.42
C VAL A 57 10.54 -0.67 -1.06
N PHE A 58 10.19 -1.15 0.14
CA PHE A 58 10.55 -2.51 0.58
C PHE A 58 9.87 -3.59 -0.27
N LEU A 59 8.62 -3.34 -0.70
CA LEU A 59 7.93 -4.25 -1.63
C LEU A 59 8.64 -4.31 -2.99
N ALA A 60 9.05 -3.17 -3.54
CA ALA A 60 9.81 -3.11 -4.80
C ALA A 60 11.14 -3.85 -4.68
N GLU A 61 11.89 -3.62 -3.60
CA GLU A 61 13.15 -4.32 -3.34
C GLU A 61 12.93 -5.84 -3.31
N LYS A 62 11.88 -6.31 -2.62
CA LYS A 62 11.54 -7.74 -2.57
C LYS A 62 11.19 -8.31 -3.95
N ILE A 63 10.44 -7.57 -4.77
CA ILE A 63 10.08 -8.00 -6.14
C ILE A 63 11.33 -8.09 -7.03
N VAL A 64 12.20 -7.09 -6.97
CA VAL A 64 13.42 -7.03 -7.78
C VAL A 64 14.41 -8.13 -7.38
N THR A 65 14.59 -8.36 -6.07
CA THR A 65 15.56 -9.34 -5.55
C THR A 65 15.10 -10.80 -5.62
N THR A 66 13.79 -11.05 -5.55
CA THR A 66 13.25 -12.43 -5.55
C THR A 66 12.96 -12.96 -6.97
N SER A 67 13.33 -12.22 -8.02
CA SER A 67 13.21 -12.68 -9.41
C SER A 67 14.23 -13.82 -9.67
N PRO A 68 13.80 -15.10 -9.78
CA PRO A 68 14.73 -16.23 -9.78
C PRO A 68 15.34 -16.43 -11.16
N ARG A 69 16.68 -16.42 -11.24
CA ARG A 69 17.63 -17.12 -12.15
C ARG A 69 17.36 -17.20 -13.67
N HIS A 70 16.22 -16.76 -14.16
CA HIS A 70 15.88 -16.59 -15.56
C HIS A 70 15.93 -15.10 -15.83
N HIS A 71 16.53 -14.71 -16.96
CA HIS A 71 16.91 -13.35 -17.36
C HIS A 71 15.77 -12.30 -17.47
N VAL A 72 14.66 -12.47 -16.75
CA VAL A 72 13.54 -11.53 -16.65
C VAL A 72 13.77 -10.64 -15.43
N THR A 73 14.26 -9.43 -15.68
CA THR A 73 14.32 -8.38 -14.65
C THR A 73 12.92 -7.82 -14.43
N ASN A 74 12.25 -8.24 -13.36
CA ASN A 74 10.98 -7.63 -12.99
C ASN A 74 11.24 -6.23 -12.42
N LYS A 75 10.92 -5.21 -13.22
CA LYS A 75 11.06 -3.80 -12.86
C LYS A 75 9.66 -3.23 -12.73
N PRO A 76 9.14 -3.09 -11.51
CA PRO A 76 7.83 -2.48 -11.31
C PRO A 76 7.75 -1.07 -11.92
N LEU A 77 6.57 -0.73 -12.44
CA LEU A 77 6.21 0.66 -12.69
C LEU A 77 5.72 1.26 -11.38
N VAL A 78 6.37 2.33 -10.92
CA VAL A 78 6.05 3.04 -9.68
C VAL A 78 5.40 4.35 -10.02
N LEU A 79 4.21 4.59 -9.47
CA LEU A 79 3.47 5.83 -9.57
C LEU A 79 3.46 6.52 -8.20
N LEU A 80 4.03 7.71 -8.12
CA LEU A 80 4.12 8.49 -6.88
C LEU A 80 3.19 9.71 -6.98
N GLY A 81 2.25 9.80 -6.05
CA GLY A 81 1.37 10.95 -5.86
C GLY A 81 1.81 11.82 -4.70
N ALA A 82 1.85 13.13 -4.94
CA ALA A 82 2.23 14.13 -3.95
C ALA A 82 1.36 15.39 -4.13
N LYS A 83 1.22 16.22 -3.09
CA LYS A 83 0.50 17.49 -3.22
C LYS A 83 1.32 18.48 -4.05
N THR A 84 2.59 18.62 -3.68
CA THR A 84 3.59 19.45 -4.37
C THR A 84 4.85 18.63 -4.66
N LYS A 85 5.78 19.21 -5.42
CA LYS A 85 7.09 18.61 -5.73
C LYS A 85 7.93 18.31 -4.48
N ASP A 86 7.73 19.08 -3.40
CA ASP A 86 8.51 18.97 -2.16
C ASP A 86 7.96 17.83 -1.27
N ASP A 87 6.72 17.39 -1.52
CA ASP A 87 6.09 16.25 -0.85
C ASP A 87 6.43 14.89 -1.51
N ILE A 88 7.28 14.89 -2.55
CA ILE A 88 7.66 13.66 -3.25
C ILE A 88 8.66 12.88 -2.41
N LEU A 89 8.23 11.74 -1.89
CA LEU A 89 9.05 10.86 -1.07
C LEU A 89 9.63 9.70 -1.89
N CYS A 90 10.79 9.23 -1.44
CA CYS A 90 11.44 7.98 -1.86
C CYS A 90 11.70 7.75 -3.37
N GLU A 91 11.65 8.78 -4.21
CA GLU A 91 11.88 8.62 -5.66
C GLU A 91 13.27 8.04 -5.97
N LYS A 92 14.30 8.52 -5.25
CA LYS A 92 15.69 8.10 -5.45
C LYS A 92 15.86 6.62 -5.10
N GLU A 93 15.17 6.16 -4.07
CA GLU A 93 15.17 4.79 -3.56
C GLU A 93 14.61 3.83 -4.61
N PHE A 94 13.46 4.15 -5.22
CA PHE A 94 12.94 3.35 -6.32
C PHE A 94 13.84 3.35 -7.56
N LYS A 95 14.41 4.51 -7.91
CA LYS A 95 15.35 4.61 -9.04
C LYS A 95 16.61 3.78 -8.83
N LYS A 96 17.15 3.74 -7.60
CA LYS A 96 18.28 2.88 -7.23
C LYS A 96 17.97 1.38 -7.39
N LEU A 97 16.72 0.99 -7.17
CA LEU A 97 16.23 -0.38 -7.43
C LEU A 97 15.99 -0.67 -8.91
N GLY A 98 16.20 0.31 -9.81
CA GLY A 98 15.98 0.16 -11.25
C GLY A 98 14.52 0.17 -11.66
N CYS A 99 13.60 0.62 -10.80
CA CYS A 99 12.18 0.77 -11.13
C CYS A 99 11.97 1.94 -12.10
N GLU A 100 10.96 1.82 -12.96
CA GLU A 100 10.46 2.98 -13.71
C GLU A 100 9.59 3.81 -12.76
N VAL A 101 9.87 5.10 -12.60
CA VAL A 101 9.14 5.97 -11.66
C VAL A 101 8.46 7.09 -12.43
N LYS A 102 7.15 7.24 -12.24
CA LYS A 102 6.34 8.35 -12.72
C LYS A 102 5.69 9.07 -11.56
N ILE A 103 5.61 10.39 -11.68
CA ILE A 103 5.17 11.28 -10.60
C ILE A 103 3.94 12.04 -11.07
N ALA A 104 2.99 12.26 -10.16
CA ALA A 104 1.86 13.15 -10.31
C ALA A 104 1.80 14.10 -9.11
N THR A 105 1.59 15.39 -9.37
CA THR A 105 1.44 16.42 -8.34
C THR A 105 0.11 17.15 -8.51
N ASP A 106 -0.62 17.33 -7.41
CA ASP A 106 -1.93 17.98 -7.41
C ASP A 106 -1.83 19.45 -7.89
N ASP A 107 -0.70 20.12 -7.64
CA ASP A 107 -0.42 21.51 -8.03
C ASP A 107 0.32 21.69 -9.37
N ASP A 108 0.53 20.60 -10.13
CA ASP A 108 1.33 20.59 -11.38
C ASP A 108 2.80 21.07 -11.21
N SER A 109 3.33 21.09 -9.99
CA SER A 109 4.72 21.50 -9.76
C SER A 109 5.73 20.47 -10.29
N ARG A 110 5.33 19.21 -10.51
CA ARG A 110 6.20 18.18 -11.11
C ARG A 110 5.46 16.97 -11.70
N GLY A 111 5.78 16.65 -12.95
CA GLY A 111 5.38 15.38 -13.58
C GLY A 111 4.02 15.50 -14.24
N PHE A 112 3.09 14.63 -13.89
CA PHE A 112 1.73 14.67 -14.41
C PHE A 112 0.87 15.66 -13.62
N PRO A 113 0.18 16.62 -14.27
CA PRO A 113 -0.76 17.52 -13.61
C PRO A 113 -1.98 16.74 -13.10
N GLY A 114 -2.21 16.76 -11.79
CA GLY A 114 -3.35 16.10 -11.14
C GLY A 114 -2.93 14.92 -10.27
N ASN A 115 -3.90 14.11 -9.86
CA ASN A 115 -3.65 13.05 -8.90
C ASN A 115 -3.07 11.76 -9.53
N VAL A 116 -2.43 10.94 -8.71
CA VAL A 116 -1.76 9.71 -9.14
C VAL A 116 -2.73 8.64 -9.70
N THR A 117 -4.02 8.69 -9.38
CA THR A 117 -4.99 7.72 -9.92
C THR A 117 -5.40 8.07 -11.35
N GLU A 118 -5.35 9.35 -11.73
CA GLU A 118 -5.48 9.78 -13.13
C GLU A 118 -4.26 9.37 -13.94
N LEU A 119 -3.06 9.54 -13.38
CA LEU A 119 -1.83 9.01 -13.96
C LEU A 119 -1.93 7.48 -14.16
N LEU A 120 -2.44 6.74 -13.17
CA LEU A 120 -2.67 5.29 -13.29
C LEU A 120 -3.59 4.95 -14.48
N ARG A 121 -4.71 5.65 -14.66
CA ARG A 121 -5.61 5.43 -15.80
C ARG A 121 -4.91 5.69 -17.14
N LYS A 122 -4.14 6.77 -17.22
CA LYS A 122 -3.35 7.12 -18.41
C LYS A 122 -2.33 6.02 -18.73
N GLU A 123 -1.61 5.52 -17.73
CA GLU A 123 -0.64 4.44 -17.93
C GLU A 123 -1.30 3.13 -18.35
N LEU A 124 -2.42 2.74 -17.71
CA LEU A 124 -3.17 1.55 -18.11
C LEU A 124 -3.67 1.61 -19.55
N SER A 125 -3.98 2.79 -20.09
CA SER A 125 -4.38 2.95 -21.50
C SER A 125 -3.23 2.80 -22.50
N ARG A 126 -1.98 2.97 -22.04
CA ARG A 126 -0.77 2.95 -22.88
C ARG A 126 -0.06 1.61 -22.86
N ILE A 127 -0.17 0.86 -21.77
CA ILE A 127 0.50 -0.43 -21.63
C ILE A 127 -0.15 -1.43 -22.60
N PRO A 128 0.59 -1.98 -23.58
CA PRO A 128 0.02 -2.86 -24.60
C PRO A 128 -0.18 -4.31 -24.11
N TYR A 129 0.14 -4.58 -22.84
CA TYR A 129 0.09 -5.90 -22.23
C TYR A 129 -0.70 -5.88 -20.91
N PRO A 130 -1.40 -6.98 -20.55
CA PRO A 130 -2.05 -7.07 -19.25
C PRO A 130 -1.08 -6.88 -18.07
N VAL A 131 -1.44 -5.96 -17.17
CA VAL A 131 -0.77 -5.74 -15.88
C VAL A 131 -1.06 -6.91 -14.94
N SER A 132 -0.04 -7.44 -14.26
CA SER A 132 -0.22 -8.60 -13.37
C SER A 132 -0.98 -8.25 -12.09
N ARG A 133 -0.66 -7.10 -11.48
CA ARG A 133 -1.21 -6.68 -10.19
C ARG A 133 -0.93 -5.21 -9.91
N ILE A 134 -1.80 -4.59 -9.11
CA ILE A 134 -1.59 -3.27 -8.51
C ILE A 134 -1.33 -3.44 -7.00
N TYR A 135 -0.34 -2.74 -6.48
CA TYR A 135 -0.07 -2.61 -5.05
C TYR A 135 -0.18 -1.14 -4.64
N GLY A 136 -1.10 -0.83 -3.72
CA GLY A 136 -1.41 0.54 -3.33
C GLY A 136 -1.16 0.83 -1.85
N CYS A 137 -0.62 2.00 -1.53
CA CYS A 137 -0.57 2.50 -0.15
C CYS A 137 -0.60 4.03 -0.13
N GLY A 138 -1.51 4.60 0.65
CA GLY A 138 -1.71 6.05 0.74
C GLY A 138 -3.12 6.41 1.22
N PRO A 139 -3.58 7.65 0.98
CA PRO A 139 -4.84 8.15 1.52
C PRO A 139 -6.07 7.33 1.08
N ALA A 140 -7.08 7.22 1.96
CA ALA A 140 -8.30 6.45 1.70
C ALA A 140 -9.00 6.79 0.36
N PRO A 141 -9.14 8.07 -0.07
CA PRO A 141 -9.70 8.38 -1.37
C PRO A 141 -8.91 7.78 -2.54
N MET A 142 -7.57 7.81 -2.47
CA MET A 142 -6.70 7.21 -3.48
C MET A 142 -6.88 5.68 -3.54
N LEU A 143 -6.94 5.02 -2.38
CA LEU A 143 -7.12 3.57 -2.31
C LEU A 143 -8.51 3.13 -2.79
N LYS A 144 -9.56 3.95 -2.56
CA LYS A 144 -10.90 3.75 -3.12
C LYS A 144 -10.89 3.82 -4.65
N GLU A 145 -10.20 4.78 -5.22
CA GLU A 145 -10.04 4.89 -6.67
C GLU A 145 -9.28 3.71 -7.26
N ILE A 146 -8.20 3.23 -6.60
CA ILE A 146 -7.50 2.00 -6.99
C ILE A 146 -8.45 0.79 -6.97
N SER A 147 -9.30 0.68 -5.94
CA SER A 147 -10.33 -0.36 -5.83
C SER A 147 -11.34 -0.30 -6.99
N LEU A 148 -11.75 0.89 -7.43
CA LEU A 148 -12.64 1.06 -8.58
C LEU A 148 -11.95 0.74 -9.92
N ILE A 149 -10.74 1.25 -10.13
CA ILE A 149 -9.93 1.01 -11.34
C ILE A 149 -9.64 -0.48 -11.48
N SER A 150 -9.17 -1.14 -10.42
CA SER A 150 -8.86 -2.56 -10.42
C SER A 150 -10.07 -3.43 -10.78
N ARG A 151 -11.28 -3.08 -10.33
CA ARG A 151 -12.53 -3.73 -10.79
C ARG A 151 -12.80 -3.49 -12.26
N LYS A 152 -12.74 -2.24 -12.73
CA LYS A 152 -13.03 -1.87 -14.12
C LYS A 152 -12.12 -2.60 -15.12
N TYR A 153 -10.83 -2.68 -14.81
CA TYR A 153 -9.82 -3.30 -15.68
C TYR A 153 -9.57 -4.78 -15.37
N HIS A 154 -10.28 -5.38 -14.41
CA HIS A 154 -10.11 -6.77 -13.98
C HIS A 154 -8.66 -7.10 -13.56
N ILE A 155 -8.00 -6.15 -12.89
CA ILE A 155 -6.62 -6.29 -12.41
C ILE A 155 -6.64 -6.65 -10.92
N PRO A 156 -5.98 -7.74 -10.47
CA PRO A 156 -5.80 -8.01 -9.05
C PRO A 156 -5.15 -6.82 -8.34
N ALA A 157 -5.64 -6.44 -7.17
CA ALA A 157 -5.06 -5.31 -6.44
C ALA A 157 -5.00 -5.60 -4.93
N GLN A 158 -3.86 -5.27 -4.32
CA GLN A 158 -3.69 -5.25 -2.87
C GLN A 158 -3.46 -3.82 -2.40
N ILE A 159 -4.11 -3.42 -1.31
CA ILE A 159 -3.98 -2.10 -0.71
C ILE A 159 -3.63 -2.21 0.76
N SER A 160 -2.69 -1.38 1.22
CA SER A 160 -2.36 -1.24 2.64
C SER A 160 -3.20 -0.13 3.25
N LEU A 161 -4.06 -0.48 4.20
CA LEU A 161 -4.95 0.44 4.89
C LEU A 161 -4.31 0.97 6.18
N GLU A 162 -4.73 2.17 6.56
CA GLU A 162 -4.44 2.78 7.86
C GLU A 162 -5.73 2.88 8.68
N ALA A 163 -5.61 2.77 9.99
CA ALA A 163 -6.70 2.95 10.94
C ALA A 163 -6.13 3.36 12.30
N HIS A 164 -6.96 3.96 13.16
CA HIS A 164 -6.58 4.21 14.54
C HIS A 164 -6.37 2.89 15.28
N MET A 165 -5.18 2.68 15.83
CA MET A 165 -4.80 1.47 16.56
C MET A 165 -4.49 1.81 18.01
N ALA A 166 -5.04 1.04 18.94
CA ALA A 166 -4.68 1.11 20.36
C ALA A 166 -3.75 -0.05 20.74
N CYS A 167 -4.23 -1.30 20.63
CA CYS A 167 -3.43 -2.46 21.05
C CYS A 167 -2.40 -2.93 20.02
N GLY A 168 -2.62 -2.73 18.72
CA GLY A 168 -1.75 -3.22 17.64
C GLY A 168 -1.70 -4.74 17.44
N ILE A 169 -2.30 -5.53 18.34
CA ILE A 169 -2.19 -7.00 18.39
C ILE A 169 -3.52 -7.74 18.18
N GLY A 170 -4.57 -7.01 17.78
CA GLY A 170 -5.88 -7.57 17.46
C GLY A 170 -6.86 -7.72 18.63
N ALA A 171 -6.49 -7.37 19.85
CA ALA A 171 -7.34 -7.57 21.04
C ALA A 171 -8.52 -6.57 21.15
N CYS A 172 -8.30 -5.29 20.90
CA CYS A 172 -9.24 -4.24 21.28
C CYS A 172 -10.36 -3.94 20.27
N MET A 173 -10.32 -4.51 19.06
CA MET A 173 -11.26 -4.21 17.97
C MET A 173 -11.35 -2.73 17.53
N GLY A 174 -10.42 -1.86 17.97
CA GLY A 174 -10.47 -0.42 17.65
C GLY A 174 -10.13 -0.07 16.18
N CYS A 175 -9.37 -0.91 15.50
CA CYS A 175 -8.94 -0.69 14.10
C CYS A 175 -9.76 -1.50 13.09
N VAL A 176 -11.05 -1.73 13.36
CA VAL A 176 -11.89 -2.53 12.48
C VAL A 176 -12.30 -1.79 11.21
N ILE A 177 -12.38 -2.53 10.12
CA ILE A 177 -12.91 -2.10 8.82
C ILE A 177 -13.97 -3.09 8.35
N LYS A 178 -14.86 -2.63 7.46
CA LYS A 178 -15.86 -3.48 6.82
C LYS A 178 -15.30 -4.11 5.55
N VAL A 179 -15.45 -5.42 5.42
CA VAL A 179 -15.14 -6.15 4.20
C VAL A 179 -16.32 -7.02 3.80
N LYS A 180 -16.43 -7.36 2.51
CA LYS A 180 -17.45 -8.28 2.01
C LYS A 180 -17.35 -9.63 2.72
N SER A 181 -18.49 -10.16 3.15
CA SER A 181 -18.54 -11.48 3.77
C SER A 181 -18.20 -12.56 2.75
N GLU A 182 -17.23 -13.41 3.06
CA GLU A 182 -17.09 -14.68 2.35
C GLU A 182 -18.15 -15.64 2.92
N LYS A 183 -19.04 -16.17 2.08
CA LYS A 183 -20.08 -17.16 2.46
C LYS A 183 -19.51 -18.53 2.94
N ARG A 184 -18.29 -18.59 3.47
CA ARG A 184 -17.64 -19.82 3.94
C ARG A 184 -17.78 -19.98 5.45
N LYS A 185 -18.26 -21.17 5.85
CA LYS A 185 -18.42 -21.69 7.21
C LYS A 185 -17.28 -21.23 8.12
N MET A 186 -17.61 -20.44 9.14
CA MET A 186 -16.68 -19.94 10.17
C MET A 186 -15.94 -21.10 10.86
N PRO A 187 -14.60 -21.14 10.84
CA PRO A 187 -13.81 -21.95 11.76
C PRO A 187 -13.17 -21.11 12.88
N ASP A 188 -13.24 -19.78 12.80
CA ASP A 188 -12.48 -18.86 13.66
C ASP A 188 -13.43 -17.89 14.40
N ALA A 189 -13.42 -17.97 15.74
CA ALA A 189 -14.20 -17.13 16.64
C ALA A 189 -13.82 -15.64 16.61
N SER A 190 -12.76 -15.29 15.88
CA SER A 190 -12.27 -13.92 15.77
C SER A 190 -13.00 -13.07 14.71
N ARG A 191 -13.89 -13.68 13.90
CA ARG A 191 -14.69 -12.99 12.88
C ARG A 191 -16.14 -12.82 13.33
N ILE A 192 -16.59 -11.58 13.43
CA ILE A 192 -17.98 -11.27 13.81
C ILE A 192 -18.76 -10.95 12.53
N SER A 193 -19.64 -11.87 12.12
CA SER A 193 -20.68 -11.61 11.12
C SER A 193 -21.97 -11.24 11.85
N LEU A 194 -22.39 -9.97 11.70
CA LEU A 194 -23.71 -9.53 12.11
C LEU A 194 -24.61 -9.68 10.89
N ALA A 195 -25.41 -10.75 10.83
CA ALA A 195 -26.47 -11.02 9.84
C ALA A 195 -26.52 -10.03 8.65
N GLY A 196 -25.63 -10.22 7.65
CA GLY A 196 -25.48 -9.28 6.54
C GLY A 196 -24.34 -9.64 5.59
N ASP A 197 -24.24 -8.91 4.46
CA ASP A 197 -23.27 -9.12 3.38
C ASP A 197 -21.82 -8.71 3.71
N PHE A 198 -21.50 -8.45 4.99
CA PHE A 198 -20.19 -7.96 5.42
C PHE A 198 -19.71 -8.60 6.73
N GLU A 199 -18.41 -8.53 6.97
CA GLU A 199 -17.75 -8.87 8.24
C GLU A 199 -16.77 -7.76 8.66
N TYR A 200 -16.50 -7.67 9.95
CA TYR A 200 -15.46 -6.79 10.47
C TYR A 200 -14.11 -7.51 10.53
N ARG A 201 -13.06 -6.86 10.03
CA ARG A 201 -11.66 -7.30 10.16
C ARG A 201 -10.82 -6.19 10.76
N ARG A 202 -9.77 -6.52 11.52
CA ARG A 202 -8.88 -5.54 12.16
C ARG A 202 -7.68 -5.27 11.26
N VAL A 203 -7.38 -3.99 11.04
CA VAL A 203 -6.22 -3.58 10.23
C VAL A 203 -4.90 -4.04 10.86
N CYS A 204 -4.78 -4.06 12.19
CA CYS A 204 -3.54 -4.45 12.85
C CYS A 204 -3.25 -5.96 12.87
N TYR A 205 -4.27 -6.81 12.68
CA TYR A 205 -4.16 -8.25 12.85
C TYR A 205 -4.41 -9.01 11.55
N GLU A 206 -5.59 -8.86 10.93
CA GLU A 206 -5.87 -9.43 9.61
C GLU A 206 -5.23 -8.63 8.47
N GLY A 207 -5.15 -7.30 8.63
CA GLY A 207 -4.46 -6.39 7.72
C GLY A 207 -2.98 -6.24 8.05
N PRO A 208 -2.32 -5.12 7.66
CA PRO A 208 -2.92 -3.92 7.05
C PRO A 208 -3.19 -4.07 5.56
N VAL A 209 -2.66 -5.10 4.91
CA VAL A 209 -2.85 -5.34 3.47
C VAL A 209 -4.08 -6.20 3.20
N PHE A 210 -4.98 -5.70 2.37
CA PHE A 210 -6.22 -6.38 1.96
C PHE A 210 -6.34 -6.40 0.43
N ASN A 211 -7.19 -7.28 -0.10
CA ASN A 211 -7.56 -7.19 -1.52
C ASN A 211 -8.42 -5.95 -1.75
N ALA A 212 -8.10 -5.14 -2.75
CA ALA A 212 -8.82 -3.87 -2.96
C ALA A 212 -10.32 -4.08 -3.21
N GLN A 213 -10.71 -5.21 -3.83
CA GLN A 213 -12.09 -5.51 -4.21
C GLN A 213 -12.98 -6.01 -3.06
N GLU A 214 -12.39 -6.40 -1.92
CA GLU A 214 -13.14 -6.90 -0.75
C GLU A 214 -13.54 -5.78 0.22
N ILE A 215 -12.88 -4.62 0.16
CA ILE A 215 -13.15 -3.49 1.04
C ILE A 215 -14.50 -2.84 0.72
N LEU A 216 -15.25 -2.54 1.78
CA LEU A 216 -16.46 -1.72 1.74
C LEU A 216 -16.10 -0.30 2.22
N TRP A 217 -16.03 0.63 1.27
CA TRP A 217 -15.64 2.03 1.45
C TRP A 217 -16.76 2.92 1.98
#